data_AF-I0YM26-F1
#
_entry.id   AF-I0YM26-F1
#
_cell.length_a   1.000
_cell.length_b   1.000
_cell.length_c   1.000
_cell.angle_alpha   90.00
_cell.angle_beta   90.00
_cell.angle_gamma   90.00
#
_symmetry.space_group_name_H-M   'P 1'
#
loop_
_entity.id
_entity.type
_entity.pdbx_description
1 polymer ?
#
loop_
_entity_poly.entity_id
_entity_poly.type
_entity_poly.pdbx_seq_one_letter_code
_entity_poly.pdbx_strand_id
1 'polypeptide(L)'
;MNGLVQTLASCLTQSSSSLIRKAEPVRQIRPVEIDDPGCSYNPDREQHEATVAHAVAVEVQKNIDADMRAKEPQKQAGWEPETDPLLEYQVEEVDGDSEEEHSGQEEGSVPSRRPNKKTRTVRNKEARVKEQEVEMAAKQRLKQQRRELQNLDSIGQEISEAEQERERRQQRRERMKAEKALIAPPRLGKVKFQEAPVQVLLTSEISGSLRKLKPAAMLARERFNSLQKRGIIEPRVRALKKQKRKRIEFTHGQRGEKNREAQKELDAQRKAGKK
;
A
#
# COMPACT_ATOMS: atom_id res chain seq x y z
N MET A 1 34.75 -20.95 -43.58
CA MET A 1 33.38 -21.13 -43.03
C MET A 1 33.43 -21.59 -41.56
N ASN A 2 34.22 -20.94 -40.71
CA ASN A 2 34.46 -21.40 -39.32
C ASN A 2 34.02 -20.37 -38.27
N GLY A 3 33.28 -19.33 -38.66
CA GLY A 3 32.89 -18.22 -37.77
C GLY A 3 31.49 -18.34 -37.14
N LEU A 4 30.68 -19.32 -37.55
CA LEU A 4 29.28 -19.42 -37.11
C LEU A 4 29.02 -20.51 -36.04
N VAL A 5 30.00 -21.37 -35.76
CA VAL A 5 29.83 -22.48 -34.80
C VAL A 5 30.26 -22.08 -33.38
N GLN A 6 31.09 -21.03 -33.22
CA GLN A 6 31.54 -20.56 -31.91
C GLN A 6 30.55 -19.62 -31.20
N THR A 7 29.60 -19.01 -31.91
CA THR A 7 28.64 -18.06 -31.31
C THR A 7 27.46 -18.76 -30.63
N LEU A 8 27.12 -19.98 -31.02
CA LEU A 8 26.01 -20.73 -30.40
C LEU A 8 26.42 -21.51 -29.14
N ALA A 9 27.70 -21.87 -28.98
CA ALA A 9 28.20 -22.57 -27.79
C ALA A 9 28.38 -21.65 -26.57
N SER A 10 28.54 -20.34 -26.76
CA SER A 10 28.71 -19.36 -25.68
C SER A 10 27.39 -18.92 -25.03
N CYS A 11 26.24 -19.22 -25.64
CA CYS A 11 24.94 -18.75 -25.17
C CYS A 11 24.23 -19.75 -24.22
N LEU A 12 24.61 -21.04 -24.29
CA LEU A 12 24.01 -22.09 -23.46
C LEU A 12 24.65 -22.27 -22.07
N THR A 13 25.85 -21.73 -21.84
CA THR A 13 26.56 -21.86 -20.55
C THR A 13 26.35 -20.67 -19.61
N GLN A 14 25.65 -19.60 -20.05
CA GLN A 14 25.38 -18.41 -19.23
C GLN A 14 24.04 -18.46 -18.46
N SER A 15 23.20 -19.48 -18.69
CA SER A 15 21.85 -19.54 -18.09
C SER A 15 21.79 -20.24 -16.72
N SER A 16 22.87 -20.87 -16.25
CA SER A 16 22.90 -21.60 -14.97
C SER A 16 23.58 -20.86 -13.82
N SER A 17 24.32 -19.77 -14.08
CA SER A 17 25.09 -19.06 -13.05
C SER A 17 24.29 -18.03 -12.24
N SER A 18 23.11 -17.62 -12.70
CA SER A 18 22.24 -16.69 -11.97
C SER A 18 21.45 -17.37 -10.84
N LEU A 19 21.24 -18.69 -10.92
CA LEU A 19 20.55 -19.49 -9.90
C LEU A 19 21.44 -19.82 -8.68
N ILE A 20 22.75 -19.56 -8.75
CA ILE A 20 23.74 -19.97 -7.73
C ILE A 20 24.42 -18.77 -7.08
N ARG A 21 24.08 -17.53 -7.45
CA ARG A 21 24.45 -16.37 -6.61
C ARG A 21 23.53 -16.35 -5.40
N LYS A 22 23.81 -17.19 -4.40
CA LYS A 22 23.30 -16.99 -3.04
C LYS A 22 23.67 -15.55 -2.68
N ALA A 23 22.68 -14.66 -2.68
CA ALA A 23 22.88 -13.33 -2.14
C ALA A 23 23.40 -13.53 -0.71
N GLU A 24 24.64 -13.11 -0.46
CA GLU A 24 25.21 -13.24 0.87
C GLU A 24 24.33 -12.42 1.81
N PRO A 25 23.79 -13.03 2.87
CA PRO A 25 22.99 -12.28 3.81
C PRO A 25 23.88 -11.22 4.45
N VAL A 26 23.41 -9.96 4.46
CA VAL A 26 24.11 -8.81 5.05
C VAL A 26 24.55 -9.10 6.50
N ARG A 27 23.79 -9.96 7.20
CA ARG A 27 24.11 -10.47 8.52
C ARG A 27 24.30 -11.98 8.48
N GLN A 28 25.49 -12.47 8.80
CA GLN A 28 25.75 -13.89 9.00
C GLN A 28 25.23 -14.33 10.38
N ILE A 29 23.97 -14.75 10.42
CA ILE A 29 23.36 -15.31 11.64
C ILE A 29 23.73 -16.79 11.75
N ARG A 30 24.21 -17.21 12.92
CA ARG A 30 24.55 -18.61 13.18
C ARG A 30 23.31 -19.50 12.98
N PRO A 31 23.44 -20.72 12.41
CA PRO A 31 22.31 -21.62 12.24
C PRO A 31 21.59 -21.96 13.56
N VAL A 32 22.37 -22.06 14.64
CA VAL A 32 21.92 -22.28 16.01
C VAL A 32 22.38 -21.08 16.83
N GLU A 33 21.42 -20.40 17.47
CA GLU A 33 21.70 -19.33 18.41
C GLU A 33 21.98 -19.95 19.77
N ILE A 34 22.91 -19.36 20.50
CA ILE A 34 23.23 -19.77 21.87
C ILE A 34 22.45 -18.83 22.76
N ASP A 35 21.62 -19.40 23.64
CA ASP A 35 20.84 -18.64 24.61
C ASP A 35 21.74 -18.02 25.69
N ASP A 36 21.21 -17.01 26.38
CA ASP A 36 21.89 -16.37 27.50
C ASP A 36 22.16 -17.37 28.63
N PRO A 37 23.26 -17.20 29.39
CA PRO A 37 23.63 -18.14 30.44
C PRO A 37 22.58 -18.22 31.58
N GLY A 38 21.77 -17.17 31.77
CA GLY A 38 20.66 -17.16 32.71
C GLY A 38 19.48 -18.06 32.33
N CYS A 39 19.43 -18.56 31.09
CA CYS A 39 18.48 -19.60 30.66
C CYS A 39 18.93 -21.01 31.07
N SER A 40 20.11 -21.16 31.67
CA SER A 40 20.60 -22.45 32.16
C SER A 40 19.64 -23.05 33.20
N TYR A 41 19.75 -24.36 33.38
CA TYR A 41 19.02 -25.09 34.42
C TYR A 41 19.42 -24.67 35.84
N ASN A 42 20.70 -24.31 36.03
CA ASN A 42 21.26 -23.87 37.30
C ASN A 42 22.14 -22.63 37.05
N PRO A 43 21.53 -21.48 36.74
CA PRO A 43 22.24 -20.25 36.43
C PRO A 43 22.79 -19.59 37.70
N ASP A 44 23.83 -18.77 37.54
CA ASP A 44 24.21 -17.86 38.62
C ASP A 44 23.13 -16.79 38.82
N ARG A 45 23.02 -16.29 40.05
CA ARG A 45 21.90 -15.42 40.44
C ARG A 45 21.87 -14.13 39.62
N GLU A 46 23.02 -13.50 39.42
CA GLU A 46 23.12 -12.25 38.66
C GLU A 46 22.73 -12.45 37.18
N GLN A 47 23.18 -13.55 36.59
CA GLN A 47 22.88 -13.89 35.19
C GLN A 47 21.40 -14.23 34.99
N HIS A 48 20.81 -14.94 35.96
CA HIS A 48 19.39 -15.24 35.98
C HIS A 48 18.55 -13.96 36.08
N GLU A 49 18.84 -13.11 37.05
CA GLU A 49 18.14 -11.84 37.27
C GLU A 49 18.23 -10.94 36.03
N ALA A 50 19.40 -10.85 35.38
CA ALA A 50 19.57 -10.10 34.13
C ALA A 50 18.68 -10.64 32.98
N THR A 51 18.61 -11.96 32.83
CA THR A 51 17.83 -12.58 31.74
C THR A 51 16.32 -12.47 32.01
N VAL A 52 15.91 -12.61 33.28
CA VAL A 52 14.52 -12.35 33.71
C VAL A 52 14.15 -10.89 33.47
N ALA A 53 15.02 -9.94 33.83
CA ALA A 53 14.78 -8.51 33.62
C ALA A 53 14.57 -8.18 32.13
N HIS A 54 15.39 -8.76 31.25
CA HIS A 54 15.21 -8.64 29.81
C HIS A 54 13.86 -9.20 29.34
N ALA A 55 13.47 -10.39 29.80
CA ALA A 55 12.17 -10.98 29.45
C ALA A 55 10.99 -10.13 29.93
N VAL A 56 11.07 -9.60 31.16
CA VAL A 56 10.05 -8.70 31.72
C VAL A 56 9.96 -7.41 30.91
N ALA A 57 11.08 -6.80 30.53
CA ALA A 57 11.08 -5.59 29.72
C ALA A 57 10.35 -5.79 28.37
N VAL A 58 10.55 -6.94 27.73
CA VAL A 58 9.85 -7.29 26.49
C VAL A 58 8.34 -7.43 26.70
N GLU A 59 7.89 -8.09 27.77
CA GLU A 59 6.46 -8.23 28.06
C GLU A 59 5.80 -6.90 28.46
N VAL A 60 6.49 -6.07 29.25
CA VAL A 60 6.04 -4.72 29.60
C VAL A 60 5.86 -3.87 28.36
N GLN A 61 6.83 -3.91 27.44
CA GLN A 61 6.72 -3.17 26.17
C GLN A 61 5.52 -3.64 25.35
N LYS A 62 5.26 -4.96 25.27
CA LYS A 62 4.07 -5.49 24.58
C LYS A 62 2.76 -5.00 25.21
N ASN A 63 2.70 -4.92 26.54
CA ASN A 63 1.53 -4.42 27.25
C ASN A 63 1.31 -2.93 26.97
N ILE A 64 2.37 -2.12 27.04
CA ILE A 64 2.31 -0.69 26.70
C ILE A 64 1.84 -0.50 25.26
N ASP A 65 2.41 -1.25 24.31
CA ASP A 65 2.02 -1.17 22.90
C ASP A 65 0.55 -1.59 22.70
N ALA A 66 0.06 -2.59 23.43
CA ALA A 66 -1.33 -3.02 23.42
C ALA A 66 -2.27 -1.94 23.99
N ASP A 67 -1.90 -1.32 25.11
CA ASP A 67 -2.68 -0.25 25.75
C ASP A 67 -2.73 1.00 24.87
N MET A 68 -1.61 1.37 24.26
CA MET A 68 -1.56 2.49 23.30
C MET A 68 -2.47 2.22 22.11
N ARG A 69 -2.44 0.99 21.56
CA ARG A 69 -3.31 0.60 20.45
C ARG A 69 -4.79 0.52 20.83
N ALA A 70 -5.11 0.19 22.08
CA ALA A 70 -6.48 0.20 22.58
C ALA A 70 -7.01 1.63 22.79
N LYS A 71 -6.13 2.57 23.15
CA LYS A 71 -6.45 3.99 23.35
C LYS A 71 -6.56 4.77 22.04
N GLU A 72 -5.94 4.31 20.95
CA GLU A 72 -6.17 4.89 19.63
C GLU A 72 -7.67 4.86 19.33
N PRO A 73 -8.32 6.03 19.13
CA PRO A 73 -9.74 6.06 18.86
C PRO A 73 -9.98 5.19 17.63
N GLN A 74 -10.81 4.16 17.78
CA GLN A 74 -11.28 3.40 16.63
C GLN A 74 -11.85 4.44 15.68
N LYS A 75 -11.22 4.60 14.51
CA LYS A 75 -11.73 5.47 13.46
C LYS A 75 -13.17 5.05 13.23
N GLN A 76 -14.11 5.78 13.80
CA GLN A 76 -15.52 5.50 13.66
C GLN A 76 -15.79 5.63 12.17
N ALA A 77 -16.13 4.51 11.53
CA ALA A 77 -16.53 4.49 10.13
C ALA A 77 -17.85 5.27 10.05
N GLY A 78 -17.76 6.58 9.85
CA GLY A 78 -18.91 7.48 9.85
C GLY A 78 -18.64 8.93 10.28
N TRP A 79 -17.44 9.28 10.76
CA TRP A 79 -17.08 10.70 10.91
C TRP A 79 -16.63 11.25 9.55
N GLU A 80 -17.58 11.83 8.80
CA GLU A 80 -17.24 12.90 7.86
C GLU A 80 -16.55 13.99 8.68
N PRO A 81 -15.30 14.38 8.36
CA PRO A 81 -14.80 15.63 8.91
C PRO A 81 -15.77 16.71 8.42
N GLU A 82 -16.39 17.45 9.35
CA GLU A 82 -16.99 18.73 9.02
C GLU A 82 -15.88 19.56 8.37
N THR A 83 -15.86 19.56 7.03
CA THR A 83 -15.08 20.50 6.26
C THR A 83 -15.68 21.84 6.60
N ASP A 84 -14.99 22.62 7.44
CA ASP A 84 -15.32 24.01 7.68
C ASP A 84 -15.53 24.65 6.30
N PRO A 85 -16.76 25.09 5.94
CA PRO A 85 -17.02 25.63 4.61
C PRO A 85 -16.15 26.85 4.32
N LEU A 86 -15.65 27.52 5.38
CA LEU A 86 -14.74 28.66 5.27
C LEU A 86 -13.36 28.32 4.67
N LEU A 87 -12.90 27.07 4.79
CA LEU A 87 -11.60 26.62 4.27
C LEU A 87 -11.65 26.31 2.77
N GLU A 88 -12.83 25.99 2.25
CA GLU A 88 -13.04 25.73 0.81
C GLU A 88 -13.11 27.03 0.01
N TYR A 89 -13.63 28.12 0.60
CA TYR A 89 -13.68 29.45 -0.05
C TYR A 89 -12.33 30.17 -0.15
N GLN A 90 -11.29 29.75 0.57
CA GLN A 90 -9.97 30.43 0.53
C GLN A 90 -9.05 29.96 -0.61
N VAL A 91 -9.47 28.98 -1.40
CA VAL A 91 -8.66 28.41 -2.50
C VAL A 91 -9.13 28.87 -3.90
N GLU A 92 -10.30 29.51 -4.00
CA GLU A 92 -10.88 29.96 -5.27
C GLU A 92 -10.94 31.50 -5.40
N GLU A 93 -9.82 32.21 -5.23
CA GLU A 93 -9.74 33.62 -5.63
C GLU A 93 -8.36 33.96 -6.21
N VAL A 94 -8.04 33.43 -7.40
CA VAL A 94 -7.22 34.13 -8.40
C VAL A 94 -7.66 33.66 -9.80
N ASP A 95 -7.85 34.63 -10.69
CA ASP A 95 -8.09 34.57 -12.14
C ASP A 95 -9.53 34.40 -12.64
N GLY A 96 -10.10 35.52 -13.14
CA GLY A 96 -11.20 35.47 -14.09
C GLY A 96 -12.05 36.73 -14.22
N ASP A 97 -11.44 37.90 -14.45
CA ASP A 97 -12.18 39.06 -14.99
C ASP A 97 -12.57 38.78 -16.46
N SER A 98 -13.87 38.66 -16.73
CA SER A 98 -14.49 39.18 -17.95
C SER A 98 -16.00 39.15 -17.79
N GLU A 99 -16.58 40.34 -17.86
CA GLU A 99 -18.00 40.63 -18.02
C GLU A 99 -18.68 39.76 -19.09
N GLU A 100 -19.93 39.38 -18.86
CA GLU A 100 -21.03 39.70 -19.78
C GLU A 100 -22.40 39.43 -19.14
N GLU A 101 -23.27 40.43 -19.25
CA GLU A 101 -24.66 40.47 -18.79
C GLU A 101 -25.50 39.37 -19.45
N HIS A 102 -26.33 38.67 -18.67
CA HIS A 102 -27.42 37.87 -19.23
C HIS A 102 -28.77 38.43 -18.77
N SER A 103 -29.42 39.19 -19.65
CA SER A 103 -30.84 39.52 -19.55
C SER A 103 -31.70 38.35 -20.05
N GLY A 104 -32.71 37.97 -19.25
CA GLY A 104 -34.08 37.69 -19.66
C GLY A 104 -34.40 36.78 -20.85
N GLN A 105 -34.92 35.59 -20.49
CA GLN A 105 -36.27 35.09 -20.82
C GLN A 105 -36.57 34.39 -22.19
N GLU A 106 -37.25 33.24 -22.02
CA GLU A 106 -38.23 32.52 -22.86
C GLU A 106 -37.79 31.35 -23.77
N GLU A 107 -38.28 30.18 -23.32
CA GLU A 107 -38.71 29.00 -24.07
C GLU A 107 -39.24 29.30 -25.47
N GLY A 108 -38.61 28.69 -26.48
CA GLY A 108 -39.09 28.73 -27.86
C GLY A 108 -38.30 27.77 -28.74
N SER A 109 -38.92 26.65 -29.09
CA SER A 109 -38.43 25.70 -30.10
C SER A 109 -38.01 26.42 -31.39
N VAL A 110 -36.70 26.45 -31.69
CA VAL A 110 -36.15 27.12 -32.88
C VAL A 110 -36.02 26.10 -34.03
N PRO A 111 -36.66 26.31 -35.20
CA PRO A 111 -36.43 25.48 -36.37
C PRO A 111 -34.99 25.69 -36.89
N SER A 112 -34.32 24.59 -37.25
CA SER A 112 -32.99 24.60 -37.87
C SER A 112 -33.00 25.45 -39.15
N ARG A 113 -32.64 26.73 -39.01
CA ARG A 113 -32.39 27.64 -40.14
C ARG A 113 -31.15 27.15 -40.87
N ARG A 114 -31.31 26.70 -42.11
CA ARG A 114 -30.17 26.48 -43.01
C ARG A 114 -29.37 27.79 -43.09
N PRO A 115 -28.03 27.77 -42.91
CA PRO A 115 -27.25 28.99 -42.92
C PRO A 115 -27.39 29.67 -44.29
N ASN A 116 -27.71 30.97 -44.27
CA ASN A 116 -27.75 31.78 -45.47
C ASN A 116 -26.40 31.68 -46.20
N LYS A 117 -26.43 31.45 -47.53
CA LYS A 117 -25.20 31.37 -48.34
C LYS A 117 -24.44 32.68 -48.20
N LYS A 118 -23.26 32.62 -47.57
CA LYS A 118 -22.34 33.77 -47.46
C LYS A 118 -22.05 34.34 -48.85
N THR A 119 -22.05 35.65 -48.97
CA THR A 119 -21.66 36.37 -50.18
C THR A 119 -20.16 36.22 -50.42
N ARG A 120 -19.72 36.39 -51.68
CA ARG A 120 -18.28 36.28 -52.06
C ARG A 120 -17.41 37.28 -51.28
N THR A 121 -17.93 38.47 -51.01
CA THR A 121 -17.26 39.53 -50.22
C THR A 121 -17.05 39.11 -48.77
N VAL A 122 -18.04 38.48 -48.13
CA VAL A 122 -17.94 37.97 -46.76
C VAL A 122 -16.91 36.83 -46.69
N ARG A 123 -16.90 35.90 -47.67
CA ARG A 123 -15.87 34.84 -47.72
C ARG A 123 -14.45 35.39 -47.88
N ASN A 124 -14.25 36.41 -48.73
CA ASN A 124 -12.94 37.03 -48.91
C ASN A 124 -12.48 37.81 -47.66
N LYS A 125 -13.41 38.45 -46.95
CA LYS A 125 -13.11 39.13 -45.67
C LYS A 125 -12.72 38.11 -44.59
N GLU A 126 -13.44 37.00 -44.48
CA GLU A 126 -13.11 35.90 -43.56
C GLU A 126 -11.77 35.24 -43.90
N ALA A 127 -11.47 35.03 -45.18
CA ALA A 127 -10.17 34.50 -45.61
C ALA A 127 -9.02 35.41 -45.17
N ARG A 128 -9.15 36.73 -45.36
CA ARG A 128 -8.15 37.72 -44.94
C ARG A 128 -7.96 37.77 -43.42
N VAL A 129 -9.04 37.68 -42.63
CA VAL A 129 -8.97 37.63 -41.17
C VAL A 129 -8.28 36.34 -40.71
N LYS A 130 -8.63 35.20 -41.31
CA LYS A 130 -8.02 33.90 -41.00
C LYS A 130 -6.52 33.88 -41.34
N GLU A 131 -6.11 34.48 -42.45
CA GLU A 131 -4.69 34.64 -42.80
C GLU A 131 -3.94 35.49 -41.75
N GLN A 132 -4.54 36.61 -41.33
CA GLN A 132 -3.97 37.46 -40.27
C GLN A 132 -3.88 36.73 -38.92
N GLU A 133 -4.89 35.94 -38.55
CA GLU A 133 -4.87 35.11 -37.35
C GLU A 133 -3.75 34.07 -37.39
N VAL A 134 -3.56 33.40 -38.54
CA VAL A 134 -2.48 32.42 -38.74
C VAL A 134 -1.10 33.08 -38.63
N GLU A 135 -0.91 34.26 -39.25
CA GLU A 135 0.34 35.01 -39.13
C GLU A 135 0.62 35.48 -37.70
N MET A 136 -0.40 35.96 -37.00
CA MET A 136 -0.29 36.38 -35.60
C MET A 136 0.04 35.19 -34.69
N ALA A 137 -0.63 34.05 -34.88
CA ALA A 137 -0.33 32.81 -34.16
C ALA A 137 1.10 32.33 -34.42
N ALA A 138 1.58 32.40 -35.67
CA ALA A 138 2.96 32.05 -36.02
C ALA A 138 3.98 32.96 -35.31
N LYS A 139 3.74 34.28 -35.28
CA LYS A 139 4.57 35.25 -34.55
C LYS A 139 4.57 34.99 -33.04
N GLN A 140 3.41 34.69 -32.46
CA GLN A 140 3.31 34.34 -31.04
C GLN A 140 4.08 33.05 -30.73
N ARG A 141 3.97 32.03 -31.59
CA ARG A 141 4.71 30.78 -31.43
C ARG A 141 6.22 30.99 -31.48
N LEU A 142 6.74 31.79 -32.42
CA LEU A 142 8.15 32.13 -32.48
C LEU A 142 8.62 32.91 -31.23
N LYS A 143 7.76 33.80 -30.71
CA LYS A 143 8.04 34.53 -29.46
C LYS A 143 8.10 33.58 -28.25
N GLN A 144 7.21 32.59 -28.18
CA GLN A 144 7.23 31.54 -27.15
C GLN A 144 8.50 30.69 -27.24
N GLN A 145 8.84 30.20 -28.44
CA GLN A 145 10.07 29.42 -28.66
C GLN A 145 11.32 30.21 -28.26
N ARG A 146 11.37 31.51 -28.57
CA ARG A 146 12.50 32.36 -28.14
C ARG A 146 12.58 32.49 -26.62
N ARG A 147 11.44 32.60 -25.92
CA ARG A 147 11.40 32.62 -24.44
C ARG A 147 11.86 31.29 -23.85
N GLU A 148 11.40 30.17 -24.41
CA GLU A 148 11.85 28.83 -24.00
C GLU A 148 13.36 28.67 -24.16
N LEU A 149 13.92 29.10 -25.30
CA LEU A 149 15.36 29.09 -25.54
C LEU A 149 16.15 29.95 -24.55
N GLN A 150 15.60 31.12 -24.18
CA GLN A 150 16.21 32.01 -23.17
C GLN A 150 16.18 31.40 -21.76
N ASN A 151 15.21 30.56 -21.46
CA ASN A 151 15.06 29.90 -20.17
C ASN A 151 15.82 28.56 -20.07
N LEU A 152 16.53 28.12 -21.12
CA LEU A 152 17.21 26.82 -21.10
C LEU A 152 18.25 26.69 -19.97
N ASP A 153 18.97 27.77 -19.67
CA ASP A 153 20.00 27.76 -18.63
C ASP A 153 19.39 27.64 -17.23
N SER A 154 18.26 28.31 -16.96
CA SER A 154 17.56 28.19 -15.68
C SER A 154 16.95 26.79 -15.52
N ILE A 155 16.35 26.25 -16.58
CA ILE A 155 15.84 24.87 -16.60
C ILE A 155 16.98 23.87 -16.36
N GLY A 156 18.16 24.10 -16.94
CA GLY A 156 19.34 23.26 -16.72
C GLY A 156 19.81 23.26 -15.26
N GLN A 157 19.79 24.43 -14.61
CA GLN A 157 20.10 24.57 -13.18
C GLN A 157 19.07 23.83 -12.31
N GLU A 158 17.77 24.03 -12.57
CA GLU A 158 16.68 23.35 -11.87
C GLU A 158 16.79 21.82 -11.98
N ILE A 159 17.10 21.30 -13.17
CA ILE A 159 17.32 19.86 -13.37
C ILE A 159 18.51 19.37 -12.55
N SER A 160 19.63 20.10 -12.57
CA SER A 160 20.83 19.72 -11.80
C SER A 160 20.56 19.68 -10.30
N GLU A 161 19.86 20.68 -9.76
CA GLU A 161 19.47 20.74 -8.35
C GLU A 161 18.52 19.59 -7.97
N ALA A 162 17.53 19.30 -8.83
CA ALA A 162 16.60 18.19 -8.63
C ALA A 162 17.31 16.82 -8.66
N GLU A 163 18.28 16.64 -9.54
CA GLU A 163 19.11 15.43 -9.61
C GLU A 163 19.97 15.26 -8.35
N GLN A 164 20.63 16.33 -7.90
CA GLN A 164 21.42 16.32 -6.66
C GLN A 164 20.55 15.99 -5.44
N GLU A 165 19.35 16.58 -5.34
CA GLU A 165 18.43 16.25 -4.24
C GLU A 165 17.98 14.80 -4.30
N ARG A 166 17.64 14.31 -5.50
CA ARG A 166 17.23 12.91 -5.74
C ARG A 166 18.35 11.95 -5.33
N GLU A 167 19.59 12.26 -5.70
CA GLU A 167 20.76 11.45 -5.32
C GLU A 167 20.96 11.46 -3.81
N ARG A 168 20.95 12.63 -3.17
CA ARG A 168 21.05 12.76 -1.70
C ARG A 168 19.96 11.94 -1.00
N ARG A 169 18.73 11.96 -1.53
CA ARG A 169 17.61 11.17 -1.01
C ARG A 169 17.82 9.67 -1.21
N GLN A 170 18.38 9.24 -2.33
CA GLN A 170 18.74 7.84 -2.59
C GLN A 170 19.84 7.38 -1.63
N GLN A 171 20.95 8.10 -1.54
CA GLN A 171 22.06 7.78 -0.63
C GLN A 171 21.58 7.68 0.83
N ARG A 172 20.72 8.60 1.28
CA ARG A 172 20.11 8.53 2.62
C ARG A 172 19.28 7.26 2.81
N ARG A 173 18.45 6.89 1.81
CA ARG A 173 17.65 5.66 1.87
C ARG A 173 18.51 4.40 1.91
N GLU A 174 19.59 4.38 1.15
CA GLU A 174 20.54 3.27 1.11
C GLU A 174 21.28 3.10 2.44
N ARG A 175 21.78 4.19 3.03
CA ARG A 175 22.39 4.17 4.38
C ARG A 175 21.41 3.64 5.43
N MET A 176 20.19 4.17 5.48
CA MET A 176 19.15 3.69 6.39
C MET A 176 18.80 2.21 6.16
N LYS A 177 18.85 1.74 4.90
CA LYS A 177 18.60 0.33 4.57
C LYS A 177 19.76 -0.56 5.03
N ALA A 178 20.99 -0.11 4.85
CA ALA A 178 22.20 -0.82 5.30
C ALA A 178 22.23 -0.92 6.83
N GLU A 179 22.01 0.18 7.55
CA GLU A 179 21.93 0.21 9.02
C GLU A 179 20.84 -0.74 9.55
N LYS A 180 19.65 -0.71 8.93
CA LYS A 180 18.55 -1.61 9.29
C LYS A 180 18.89 -3.07 9.00
N ALA A 181 19.59 -3.37 7.92
CA ALA A 181 19.98 -4.73 7.56
C ALA A 181 21.04 -5.33 8.52
N LEU A 182 21.82 -4.48 9.21
CA LEU A 182 22.76 -4.92 10.24
C LEU A 182 22.03 -5.33 11.54
N ILE A 183 21.00 -4.57 11.93
CA ILE A 183 20.28 -4.78 13.19
C ILE A 183 19.17 -5.81 13.06
N ALA A 184 18.30 -5.65 12.06
CA ALA A 184 17.06 -6.39 11.92
C ALA A 184 17.14 -7.46 10.81
N PRO A 185 16.43 -8.59 10.97
CA PRO A 185 16.38 -9.62 9.95
C PRO A 185 15.67 -9.14 8.67
N PRO A 186 16.00 -9.72 7.50
CA PRO A 186 15.44 -9.31 6.23
C PRO A 186 13.93 -9.55 6.17
N ARG A 187 13.19 -8.57 5.66
CA ARG A 187 11.74 -8.68 5.45
C ARG A 187 11.46 -9.24 4.06
N LEU A 188 11.15 -10.53 4.00
CA LEU A 188 10.79 -11.23 2.75
C LEU A 188 9.35 -10.97 2.31
N GLY A 189 8.44 -10.80 3.26
CA GLY A 189 6.99 -10.73 2.98
C GLY A 189 6.25 -9.61 3.73
N LYS A 190 4.92 -9.68 3.69
CA LYS A 190 4.05 -8.68 4.34
C LYS A 190 4.20 -8.70 5.86
N VAL A 191 4.40 -9.86 6.46
CA VAL A 191 4.49 -10.03 7.92
C VAL A 191 5.92 -9.76 8.36
N LYS A 192 6.09 -9.00 9.45
CA LYS A 192 7.40 -8.78 10.06
C LYS A 192 7.81 -10.02 10.87
N PHE A 193 9.09 -10.33 10.90
CA PHE A 193 9.60 -11.35 11.81
C PHE A 193 9.35 -10.94 13.27
N GLN A 194 8.99 -11.92 14.09
CA GLN A 194 8.80 -11.74 15.53
C GLN A 194 9.74 -12.72 16.23
N GLU A 195 10.54 -12.20 17.15
CA GLU A 195 11.46 -13.02 17.92
C GLU A 195 10.71 -13.95 18.87
N ALA A 196 11.31 -15.11 19.14
CA ALA A 196 10.78 -16.03 20.13
C ALA A 196 10.88 -15.38 21.53
N PRO A 197 9.90 -15.60 22.42
CA PRO A 197 10.09 -15.23 23.82
C PRO A 197 11.27 -15.99 24.41
N VAL A 198 12.03 -15.32 25.28
CA VAL A 198 13.17 -15.91 25.97
C VAL A 198 12.67 -17.01 26.91
N GLN A 199 13.31 -18.19 26.86
CA GLN A 199 12.93 -19.34 27.67
C GLN A 199 13.72 -19.34 28.98
N VAL A 200 13.22 -18.60 29.99
CA VAL A 200 13.84 -18.50 31.31
C VAL A 200 12.95 -19.19 32.35
N LEU A 201 13.56 -19.96 33.25
CA LEU A 201 12.88 -20.54 34.40
C LEU A 201 12.58 -19.45 35.44
N LEU A 202 11.42 -19.52 36.09
CA LEU A 202 11.12 -18.64 37.22
C LEU A 202 11.97 -19.02 38.45
N THR A 203 12.16 -18.10 39.39
CA THR A 203 12.90 -18.35 40.63
C THR A 203 12.32 -19.53 41.44
N SER A 204 11.00 -19.73 41.40
CA SER A 204 10.31 -20.87 42.02
C SER A 204 10.51 -22.19 41.29
N GLU A 205 10.90 -22.16 40.01
CA GLU A 205 11.08 -23.34 39.16
C GLU A 205 12.53 -23.81 39.10
N ILE A 206 13.49 -22.96 39.50
CA ILE A 206 14.91 -23.33 39.62
C ILE A 206 15.09 -24.22 40.86
N SER A 207 15.40 -25.50 40.65
CA SER A 207 15.52 -26.48 41.74
C SER A 207 16.92 -27.06 41.94
N GLY A 208 17.88 -26.76 41.04
CA GLY A 208 19.24 -27.32 41.06
C GLY A 208 19.37 -28.83 40.74
N SER A 209 18.27 -29.61 40.72
CA SER A 209 18.21 -31.02 40.23
C SER A 209 17.54 -31.26 38.85
N LEU A 210 18.29 -31.75 37.85
CA LEU A 210 17.77 -32.08 36.50
C LEU A 210 16.54 -33.00 36.49
N ARG A 211 16.37 -33.85 37.50
CA ARG A 211 15.23 -34.77 37.61
C ARG A 211 13.90 -34.05 37.84
N LYS A 212 13.95 -32.83 38.38
CA LYS A 212 12.78 -32.00 38.69
C LYS A 212 12.52 -30.94 37.61
N LEU A 213 13.39 -30.85 36.60
CA LEU A 213 13.26 -29.86 35.52
C LEU A 213 12.01 -30.16 34.69
N LYS A 214 11.16 -29.13 34.54
CA LYS A 214 10.06 -29.17 33.58
C LYS A 214 10.62 -28.91 32.18
N PRO A 215 10.33 -29.76 31.19
CA PRO A 215 10.76 -29.50 29.82
C PRO A 215 10.00 -28.28 29.27
N ALA A 216 10.73 -27.23 28.90
CA ALA A 216 10.15 -25.94 28.51
C ALA A 216 10.27 -25.60 27.00
N ALA A 217 10.93 -26.43 26.19
CA ALA A 217 11.30 -26.05 24.82
C ALA A 217 10.64 -26.89 23.72
N MET A 218 9.94 -26.23 22.79
CA MET A 218 9.63 -26.82 21.47
C MET A 218 10.76 -26.51 20.50
N LEU A 219 11.76 -27.40 20.40
CA LEU A 219 12.93 -27.23 19.52
C LEU A 219 12.55 -26.92 18.07
N ALA A 220 11.48 -27.55 17.56
CA ALA A 220 11.00 -27.30 16.20
C ALA A 220 10.62 -25.82 15.98
N ARG A 221 10.03 -25.16 16.99
CA ARG A 221 9.64 -23.75 16.94
C ARG A 221 10.86 -22.83 16.95
N GLU A 222 11.86 -23.15 17.76
CA GLU A 222 13.13 -22.42 17.80
C GLU A 222 13.88 -22.51 16.45
N ARG A 223 13.98 -23.71 15.87
CA ARG A 223 14.60 -23.91 14.56
C ARG A 223 13.82 -23.20 13.45
N PHE A 224 12.49 -23.24 13.49
CA PHE A 224 11.64 -22.50 12.56
C PHE A 224 11.87 -20.98 12.65
N ASN A 225 11.95 -20.43 13.86
CA ASN A 225 12.26 -19.01 14.06
C ASN A 225 13.68 -18.65 13.58
N SER A 226 14.68 -19.52 13.81
CA SER A 226 16.04 -19.33 13.26
C SER A 226 16.05 -19.31 11.72
N LEU A 227 15.26 -20.18 11.06
CA LEU A 227 15.12 -20.16 9.60
C LEU A 227 14.48 -18.86 9.10
N GLN A 228 13.53 -18.31 9.85
CA GLN A 228 12.91 -17.03 9.54
C GLN A 228 13.85 -15.85 9.76
N LYS A 229 14.58 -15.82 10.88
CA LYS A 229 15.56 -14.78 11.21
C LYS A 229 16.68 -14.72 10.16
N ARG A 230 17.08 -15.88 9.63
CA ARG A 230 18.04 -16.00 8.52
C ARG A 230 17.48 -15.62 7.15
N GLY A 231 16.18 -15.38 7.01
CA GLY A 231 15.55 -15.11 5.72
C GLY A 231 15.54 -16.31 4.77
N ILE A 232 15.54 -17.55 5.30
CA ILE A 232 15.36 -18.76 4.49
C ILE A 232 13.86 -19.04 4.31
N ILE A 233 13.09 -18.82 5.37
CA ILE A 233 11.64 -18.97 5.39
C ILE A 233 11.02 -17.60 5.69
N GLU A 234 9.95 -17.22 4.99
CA GLU A 234 9.26 -15.99 5.34
C GLU A 234 8.35 -16.14 6.56
N PRO A 235 8.24 -15.10 7.41
CA PRO A 235 7.21 -15.03 8.44
C PRO A 235 5.81 -15.05 7.82
N ARG A 236 4.93 -15.93 8.32
CA ARG A 236 3.54 -16.05 7.86
C ARG A 236 2.59 -16.17 9.05
N VAL A 237 1.39 -15.61 8.89
CA VAL A 237 0.27 -15.82 9.81
C VAL A 237 -0.63 -16.91 9.24
N ARG A 238 -1.14 -17.78 10.12
CA ARG A 238 -2.09 -18.82 9.72
C ARG A 238 -3.32 -18.17 9.08
N ALA A 239 -3.61 -18.54 7.83
CA ALA A 239 -4.83 -18.12 7.17
C ALA A 239 -6.03 -18.81 7.84
N LEU A 240 -6.86 -18.02 8.52
CA LEU A 240 -8.13 -18.51 9.04
C LEU A 240 -9.09 -18.73 7.88
N LYS A 241 -9.84 -19.84 7.92
CA LYS A 241 -10.91 -20.10 6.95
C LYS A 241 -11.95 -18.99 7.11
N LYS A 242 -12.11 -18.15 6.08
CA LYS A 242 -13.22 -17.19 6.04
C LYS A 242 -14.51 -17.99 5.95
N GLN A 243 -15.48 -17.66 6.82
CA GLN A 243 -16.82 -18.20 6.69
C GLN A 243 -17.35 -17.78 5.31
N LYS A 244 -17.52 -18.76 4.42
CA LYS A 244 -18.18 -18.50 3.14
C LYS A 244 -19.60 -18.08 3.46
N ARG A 245 -20.15 -17.11 2.70
CA ARG A 245 -21.57 -16.79 2.79
C ARG A 245 -22.34 -18.10 2.64
N LYS A 246 -23.33 -18.33 3.53
CA LYS A 246 -24.22 -19.49 3.43
C LYS A 246 -24.76 -19.51 2.00
N ARG A 247 -24.59 -20.63 1.31
CA ARG A 247 -25.21 -20.82 0.00
C ARG A 247 -26.71 -20.74 0.23
N ILE A 248 -27.39 -19.81 -0.44
CA ILE A 248 -28.85 -19.79 -0.44
C ILE A 248 -29.29 -21.04 -1.19
N GLU A 249 -29.80 -22.01 -0.45
CA GLU A 249 -30.42 -23.19 -1.05
C GLU A 249 -31.76 -22.77 -1.63
N PHE A 250 -31.83 -22.69 -2.96
CA PHE A 250 -33.10 -22.50 -3.65
C PHE A 250 -33.84 -23.83 -3.65
N THR A 251 -34.70 -24.03 -2.66
CA THR A 251 -35.69 -25.11 -2.67
C THR A 251 -36.76 -24.76 -3.70
N HIS A 252 -36.83 -25.56 -4.77
CA HIS A 252 -37.86 -25.42 -5.79
C HIS A 252 -39.26 -25.56 -5.14
N GLY A 253 -40.19 -24.66 -5.44
CA GLY A 253 -41.57 -24.70 -4.94
C GLY A 253 -41.90 -23.74 -3.80
N GLN A 254 -40.96 -23.35 -2.94
CA GLN A 254 -41.28 -22.54 -1.74
C GLN A 254 -41.86 -21.15 -2.04
N ARG A 255 -41.43 -20.50 -3.15
CA ARG A 255 -42.02 -19.21 -3.55
C ARG A 255 -43.45 -19.37 -4.08
N GLY A 256 -43.74 -20.50 -4.71
CA GLY A 256 -45.09 -20.83 -5.20
C GLY A 256 -46.03 -21.22 -4.07
N GLU A 257 -45.55 -22.01 -3.10
CA GLU A 257 -46.31 -22.40 -1.91
C GLU A 257 -46.66 -21.18 -1.05
N LYS A 258 -45.69 -20.33 -0.74
CA LYS A 258 -45.94 -19.07 0.00
C LYS A 258 -46.91 -18.14 -0.71
N ASN A 259 -46.83 -18.03 -2.04
CA ASN A 259 -47.78 -17.23 -2.81
C ASN A 259 -49.20 -17.82 -2.79
N ARG A 260 -49.34 -19.16 -2.83
CA ARG A 260 -50.63 -19.85 -2.73
C ARG A 260 -51.23 -19.73 -1.34
N GLU A 261 -50.41 -19.80 -0.29
CA GLU A 261 -50.82 -19.56 1.09
C GLU A 261 -51.32 -18.12 1.26
N ALA A 262 -50.55 -17.12 0.79
CA ALA A 262 -50.96 -15.72 0.84
C ALA A 262 -52.28 -15.45 0.07
N GLN A 263 -52.49 -16.10 -1.09
CA GLN A 263 -53.77 -16.01 -1.82
C GLN A 263 -54.92 -16.63 -1.04
N LYS A 264 -54.72 -17.81 -0.43
CA LYS A 264 -55.74 -18.46 0.42
C LYS A 264 -56.11 -17.59 1.63
N GLU A 265 -55.13 -16.93 2.24
CA GLU A 265 -55.37 -15.98 3.34
C GLU A 265 -56.19 -14.77 2.90
N LEU A 266 -55.84 -14.16 1.77
CA LEU A 266 -56.60 -13.03 1.21
C LEU A 266 -58.03 -13.43 0.84
N ASP A 267 -58.23 -14.61 0.26
CA ASP A 267 -59.55 -15.12 -0.07
C ASP A 267 -60.38 -15.48 1.18
N ALA A 268 -59.75 -15.98 2.24
CA ALA A 268 -60.39 -16.19 3.53
C ALA A 268 -60.84 -14.87 4.16
N GLN A 269 -60.00 -13.83 4.11
CA GLN A 269 -60.35 -12.48 4.59
C GLN A 269 -61.50 -11.88 3.77
N ARG A 270 -61.47 -12.02 2.44
CA ARG A 270 -62.56 -11.58 1.54
C ARG A 270 -63.88 -12.29 1.82
N LYS A 271 -63.84 -13.59 2.14
CA LYS A 271 -65.04 -14.35 2.54
C LYS A 271 -65.54 -13.94 3.92
N ALA A 272 -64.64 -13.68 4.87
CA ALA A 272 -65.00 -13.22 6.21
C ALA A 272 -65.68 -11.83 6.19
N GLY A 273 -65.20 -10.91 5.34
CA GLY A 273 -65.81 -9.58 5.18
C GLY A 273 -67.11 -9.54 4.35
N LYS A 274 -67.57 -10.69 3.85
CA LYS A 274 -68.82 -10.81 3.05
C LYS A 274 -69.99 -11.40 3.84
N LYS A 275 -69.82 -11.58 5.15
CA LYS A 275 -70.88 -11.95 6.11
C LYS A 275 -71.36 -10.74 6.87
#